data_AF-A0A016SVV7-F1
#
_entry.id   AF-A0A016SVV7-F1
#
_cell.length_a   1.000
_cell.length_b   1.000
_cell.length_c   1.000
_cell.angle_alpha   90.00
_cell.angle_beta   90.00
_cell.angle_gamma   90.00
#
_symmetry.space_group_name_H-M   'P 1'
#
loop_
_entity.id
_entity.type
_entity.pdbx_description
1 polymer ?
#
loop_
_entity_poly.entity_id
_entity_poly.type
_entity_poly.pdbx_seq_one_letter_code
_entity_poly.pdbx_strand_id
1 'polypeptide(L)'
;MVHEPAVLIEGVLFRARYLGSTQMMCESRGSKAARMAQAQEAVARVKAPEGEIQPSTEIDLFISTEKIMVLNTDLQRISDTDVRQVSISSVAWCPIP
;
A
#
# COMPACT_ATOMS: atom_id res chain seq x y z
N MET A 1 -9.85 3.63 18.95
CA MET A 1 -11.21 3.99 18.48
C MET A 1 -11.06 4.66 17.12
N VAL A 2 -11.24 3.93 16.03
CA VAL A 2 -11.12 4.44 14.65
C VAL A 2 -12.42 4.10 13.92
N HIS A 3 -13.55 4.62 14.42
CA HIS A 3 -14.88 4.27 13.92
C HIS A 3 -15.79 5.49 13.71
N GLU A 4 -15.22 6.69 13.56
CA GLU A 4 -16.00 7.83 13.05
C GLU A 4 -15.70 8.03 11.57
N PRO A 5 -16.69 7.90 10.67
CA PRO A 5 -16.49 8.06 9.23
C PRO A 5 -16.00 9.47 8.84
N ALA A 6 -16.20 10.47 9.71
CA ALA A 6 -15.68 11.82 9.54
C ALA A 6 -14.14 11.88 9.55
N VAL A 7 -13.48 10.97 10.28
CA VAL A 7 -12.01 10.91 10.40
C VAL A 7 -11.34 10.53 9.07
N LEU A 8 -12.02 9.75 8.22
CA LEU A 8 -11.52 9.45 6.89
C LEU A 8 -11.72 10.61 5.91
N ILE A 9 -12.58 11.59 6.21
CA ILE A 9 -12.77 12.78 5.36
C ILE A 9 -11.55 13.71 5.49
N GLU A 10 -11.10 13.98 6.72
CA GLU A 10 -9.87 14.75 6.97
C GLU A 10 -8.61 13.94 6.66
N GLY A 11 -8.70 12.63 6.81
CA GLY A 11 -7.63 11.67 6.52
C GLY A 11 -6.76 11.36 7.73
N VAL A 12 -6.14 10.19 7.68
CA VAL A 12 -5.38 9.61 8.78
C VAL A 12 -4.01 9.17 8.32
N LEU A 13 -2.99 9.38 9.16
CA LEU A 13 -1.62 8.92 8.94
C LEU A 13 -1.38 7.61 9.70
N PHE A 14 -0.89 6.61 8.99
CA PHE A 14 -0.45 5.33 9.56
C PHE A 14 1.01 5.10 9.26
N ARG A 15 1.79 4.76 10.29
CA ARG A 15 3.15 4.29 10.06
C ARG A 15 3.12 2.86 9.54
N ALA A 16 3.82 2.61 8.45
CA ALA A 16 3.84 1.32 7.78
C ALA A 16 5.25 0.99 7.27
N ARG A 17 5.43 -0.27 6.87
CA ARG A 17 6.62 -0.73 6.16
C ARG A 17 6.28 -1.07 4.72
N TYR A 18 6.89 -0.35 3.80
CA TYR A 18 6.85 -0.66 2.37
C TYR A 18 7.75 -1.86 2.09
N LEU A 19 7.20 -2.92 1.50
CA LEU A 19 7.94 -4.16 1.18
C LEU A 19 8.33 -4.27 -0.30
N GLY A 20 7.85 -3.36 -1.14
CA GLY A 20 8.01 -3.43 -2.59
C GLY A 20 6.68 -3.45 -3.34
N SER A 21 6.77 -3.39 -4.66
CA SER A 21 5.62 -3.48 -5.57
C SER A 21 5.94 -4.44 -6.71
N THR A 22 4.90 -5.06 -7.24
CA THR A 22 5.00 -5.94 -8.40
C THR A 22 3.90 -5.60 -9.40
N GLN A 23 4.24 -5.66 -10.68
CA GLN A 23 3.27 -5.50 -11.75
C GLN A 23 2.68 -6.87 -12.09
N MET A 24 1.36 -6.92 -12.22
CA MET A 24 0.65 -8.13 -12.60
C MET A 24 -0.40 -7.79 -13.64
N MET A 25 -0.61 -8.71 -14.57
CA MET A 25 -1.71 -8.61 -15.50
C MET A 25 -3.01 -8.90 -14.75
N CYS A 26 -3.95 -7.96 -14.83
CA CYS A 26 -5.28 -8.14 -14.26
C CYS A 26 -6.29 -8.15 -15.40
N GLU A 27 -6.88 -9.32 -15.66
CA GLU A 27 -8.04 -9.42 -16.54
C GLU A 27 -9.24 -8.77 -15.82
N SER A 28 -9.92 -7.86 -16.53
CA SER A 28 -10.86 -6.88 -15.96
C SER A 28 -11.90 -7.44 -14.97
N ARG A 29 -12.26 -6.65 -13.95
CA ARG A 29 -13.40 -6.85 -13.00
C ARG A 29 -13.56 -8.29 -12.49
N GLY A 30 -12.45 -8.94 -12.12
CA GLY A 30 -12.49 -10.20 -11.36
C GLY A 30 -13.31 -10.07 -10.07
N SER A 31 -13.90 -11.19 -9.63
CA SER A 31 -14.67 -11.29 -8.38
C SER A 31 -13.84 -10.85 -7.16
N LYS A 32 -14.49 -10.61 -6.01
CA LYS A 32 -13.77 -10.36 -4.74
C LYS A 32 -12.72 -11.44 -4.47
N ALA A 33 -13.04 -12.70 -4.76
CA ALA A 33 -12.12 -13.83 -4.59
C ALA A 33 -10.92 -13.73 -5.54
N ALA A 34 -11.14 -13.39 -6.82
CA ALA A 34 -10.06 -13.21 -7.78
C ALA A 34 -9.11 -12.08 -7.37
N ARG A 35 -9.64 -10.94 -6.90
CA ARG A 35 -8.82 -9.84 -6.37
C ARG A 35 -8.03 -10.24 -5.12
N MET A 36 -8.63 -11.04 -4.24
CA MET A 36 -7.93 -11.55 -3.06
C MET A 36 -6.78 -12.50 -3.44
N ALA A 37 -7.01 -13.42 -4.38
CA ALA A 37 -5.98 -14.33 -4.88
C ALA A 37 -4.82 -13.57 -5.54
N GLN A 38 -5.14 -12.54 -6.34
CA GLN A 38 -4.12 -11.66 -6.91
C GLN A 38 -3.33 -10.90 -5.83
N ALA A 39 -3.99 -10.38 -4.80
CA ALA A 39 -3.30 -9.72 -3.70
C ALA A 39 -2.35 -10.68 -2.97
N GLN A 40 -2.77 -11.94 -2.75
CA GLN A 40 -1.93 -12.97 -2.14
C GLN A 40 -0.70 -13.29 -3.00
N GLU A 41 -0.88 -13.43 -4.32
CA GLU A 41 0.22 -13.64 -5.26
C GLU A 41 1.20 -12.45 -5.26
N ALA A 42 0.69 -11.21 -5.26
CA ALA A 42 1.53 -10.03 -5.19
C ALA A 42 2.38 -9.99 -3.89
N VAL A 43 1.77 -10.35 -2.76
CA VAL A 43 2.46 -10.45 -1.48
C VAL A 43 3.52 -11.56 -1.53
N ALA A 44 3.23 -12.70 -2.13
CA ALA A 44 4.20 -13.79 -2.28
C ALA A 44 5.42 -13.36 -3.11
N ARG A 45 5.23 -12.52 -4.13
CA ARG A 45 6.33 -12.01 -4.97
C ARG A 45 7.25 -11.01 -4.29
N VAL A 46 6.74 -10.22 -3.34
CA VAL A 46 7.54 -9.21 -2.63
C VAL A 46 8.13 -9.72 -1.31
N LYS A 47 7.64 -10.86 -0.83
CA LYS A 47 8.15 -11.49 0.39
C LYS A 47 9.54 -12.07 0.14
N ALA A 48 10.45 -11.83 1.08
CA ALA A 48 11.75 -12.47 1.08
C ALA A 48 11.58 -13.99 1.34
N PRO A 49 12.50 -14.82 0.79
CA PRO A 49 12.56 -16.25 1.09
C PRO A 49 12.67 -16.54 2.60
N GLU A 50 12.27 -17.74 3.00
CA GLU A 50 12.41 -18.17 4.39
C GLU A 50 13.88 -18.16 4.81
N GLY A 51 14.16 -17.56 5.97
CA GLY A 51 15.51 -17.42 6.50
C GLY A 51 16.25 -16.15 6.05
N GLU A 52 15.69 -15.37 5.11
CA GLU A 52 16.22 -14.07 4.72
C GLU A 52 15.55 -12.91 5.46
N ILE A 53 16.27 -11.80 5.59
CA ILE A 53 15.73 -10.56 6.17
C ILE A 53 14.85 -9.88 5.12
N GLN A 54 13.57 -9.65 5.44
CA GLN A 54 12.66 -8.91 4.58
C GLN A 54 13.17 -7.47 4.38
N PRO A 55 13.51 -7.05 3.14
CA PRO A 55 13.80 -5.64 2.88
C PRO A 55 12.52 -4.83 3.08
N SER A 56 12.64 -3.72 3.80
CA SER A 56 11.54 -2.80 4.03
C SER A 56 12.00 -1.37 4.25
N THR A 57 11.15 -0.41 3.90
CA THR A 57 11.37 1.02 4.16
C THR A 57 10.22 1.54 5.02
N GLU A 58 10.54 2.28 6.08
CA GLU A 58 9.52 2.94 6.90
C GLU A 58 8.89 4.10 6.14
N ILE A 59 7.57 4.12 6.13
CA ILE A 59 6.77 5.12 5.43
C ILE A 59 5.61 5.56 6.32
N ASP A 60 5.07 6.75 6.02
CA ASP A 60 3.79 7.20 6.54
C ASP A 60 2.74 7.13 5.41
N LEU A 61 1.67 6.40 5.65
CA LEU A 61 0.55 6.21 4.74
C LEU A 61 -0.58 7.15 5.14
N PHE A 62 -0.86 8.15 4.30
CA PHE A 62 -2.04 9.00 4.47
C PHE A 62 -3.23 8.37 3.75
N ILE A 63 -4.33 8.13 4.47
CA ILE A 63 -5.57 7.59 3.90
C ILE A 63 -6.70 8.57 4.19
N SER A 64 -7.35 9.07 3.15
CA SER A 64 -8.64 9.75 3.23
C SER A 64 -9.65 9.18 2.24
N THR A 65 -10.89 9.65 2.30
CA THR A 65 -11.94 9.36 1.31
C THR A 65 -11.63 9.94 -0.07
N GLU A 66 -10.73 10.94 -0.14
CA GLU A 66 -10.34 11.59 -1.39
C GLU A 66 -9.06 11.01 -1.99
N LYS A 67 -8.08 10.66 -1.14
CA LYS A 67 -6.75 10.25 -1.60
C LYS A 67 -6.06 9.29 -0.65
N ILE A 68 -5.23 8.44 -1.22
CA ILE A 68 -4.25 7.63 -0.49
C ILE A 68 -2.87 8.10 -0.94
N MET A 69 -2.00 8.46 0.01
CA MET A 69 -0.63 8.90 -0.26
C MET A 69 0.38 8.08 0.53
N VAL A 70 1.52 7.83 -0.09
CA VAL A 70 2.69 7.20 0.54
C VAL A 70 3.74 8.27 0.73
N LEU A 71 4.14 8.50 1.97
CA LEU A 71 5.13 9.49 2.37
C LEU A 71 6.35 8.77 2.93
N ASN A 72 7.56 9.18 2.56
CA ASN A 72 8.74 8.71 3.26
C ASN A 72 8.76 9.31 4.68
N THR A 73 9.08 8.50 5.69
CA THR A 73 9.22 8.96 7.08
C THR A 73 10.35 9.98 7.21
N ASP A 74 11.36 9.89 6.34
CA ASP A 74 12.32 10.96 6.12
C ASP A 74 11.67 12.02 5.23
N LEU A 75 11.45 13.22 5.77
CA LEU A 75 10.80 14.39 5.14
C LEU A 75 11.39 14.86 3.79
N GLN A 76 12.27 14.10 3.14
CA GLN A 76 12.63 14.30 1.75
C GLN A 76 11.52 13.74 0.87
N ARG A 77 10.60 14.63 0.45
CA ARG A 77 9.62 14.47 -0.65
C ARG A 77 10.19 13.52 -1.71
N ILE A 78 9.80 12.24 -1.68
CA ILE A 78 10.03 11.36 -2.81
C ILE A 78 8.97 11.73 -3.84
N SER A 79 9.35 12.71 -4.67
CA SER A 79 8.74 13.16 -5.90
C SER A 79 7.34 13.79 -5.81
N ASP A 80 7.26 15.06 -6.23
CA ASP A 80 6.07 15.70 -6.83
C ASP A 80 5.72 15.01 -8.16
N THR A 81 5.57 13.69 -8.16
CA THR A 81 4.90 13.02 -9.26
C THR A 81 3.42 13.26 -9.03
N ASP A 82 2.85 14.11 -9.89
CA ASP A 82 1.42 14.35 -10.07
C ASP A 82 0.60 13.14 -9.62
N VAL A 83 -0.53 13.42 -8.96
CA VAL A 83 -1.63 12.48 -8.72
C VAL A 83 -2.15 11.96 -10.07
N ARG A 84 -1.36 11.11 -10.72
CA ARG A 84 -1.71 10.33 -11.88
C ARG A 84 -1.96 8.97 -11.32
N GLN A 85 -3.22 8.79 -10.92
CA GLN A 85 -3.92 7.54 -11.13
C GLN A 85 -3.04 6.36 -10.71
N VAL A 86 -2.94 6.13 -9.39
CA VAL A 86 -2.54 4.81 -8.88
C VAL A 86 -3.65 3.86 -9.34
N SER A 87 -3.53 3.41 -10.60
CA SER A 87 -4.13 2.18 -11.06
C SER A 87 -3.68 1.15 -10.05
N ILE A 88 -4.61 0.35 -9.55
CA ILE A 88 -4.39 -0.65 -8.50
C ILE A 88 -3.34 -1.65 -9.00
N SER A 89 -2.06 -1.28 -8.90
CA SER A 89 -0.94 -2.18 -8.80
C SER A 89 -0.99 -2.65 -7.35
N SER A 90 -1.03 -3.95 -7.16
CA SER A 90 -1.15 -4.56 -5.85
C SER A 90 0.06 -4.16 -5.00
N VAL A 91 -0.10 -3.14 -4.15
CA VAL A 91 0.95 -2.73 -3.22
C VAL A 91 0.78 -3.52 -1.94
N ALA A 92 1.81 -4.28 -1.58
CA ALA A 92 1.84 -5.05 -0.36
C ALA A 92 2.38 -4.17 0.79
N TRP A 93 1.59 -4.04 1.84
CA TRP A 93 1.92 -3.28 3.05
C TRP A 93 1.89 -4.21 4.26
N CYS A 94 2.85 -4.08 5.17
CA CYS A 94 2.79 -4.71 6.48
C CYS A 94 2.42 -3.65 7.54
N PRO A 95 1.32 -3.82 8.29
CA PRO A 95 1.02 -2.97 9.43
C PRO A 95 2.06 -3.19 10.53
N ILE A 96 2.58 -2.11 11.11
CA ILE A 96 3.42 -2.16 12.30
C ILE A 96 2.47 -2.27 13.51
N PRO A 97 2.68 -3.23 14.44
CA PRO A 97 1.88 -3.35 15.66
C PRO A 97 2.04 -2.16 16.61
#